data_AF-A0A1Z9AKB6-F1
#
_entry.id   AF-A0A1Z9AKB6-F1
#
_cell.length_a   1.000
_cell.length_b   1.000
_cell.length_c   1.000
_cell.angle_alpha   90.00
_cell.angle_beta   90.00
_cell.angle_gamma   90.00
#
_symmetry.space_group_name_H-M   'P 1'
#
loop_
_entity.id
_entity.type
_entity.pdbx_description
1 polymer ?
#
loop_
_entity_poly.entity_id
_entity_poly.type
_entity_poly.pdbx_seq_one_letter_code
_entity_poly.pdbx_strand_id
1 'polypeptide(L)'
;MSEVIYEIRDYTIAAEDFPAYKVWANSVAGPWLKANLDVLDFWMDAGIEAEVAGSDPKVSPHGQANVCWIIRWPSMEDRRARWPEWTTSAQWQAVWAEHPNPNAYLHMNARFMKGLDG
;
A
#
# COMPACT_ATOMS: atom_id res chain seq x y z
N MET A 1 27.56 0.29 -2.69
CA MET A 1 26.45 1.11 -2.18
C MET A 1 25.18 0.38 -2.56
N SER A 2 24.26 0.18 -1.62
CA SER A 2 22.98 -0.44 -1.95
C SER A 2 22.09 0.57 -2.67
N GLU A 3 21.34 0.11 -3.67
CA GLU A 3 20.51 0.99 -4.50
C GLU A 3 19.14 1.20 -3.85
N VAL A 4 18.70 2.47 -3.86
CA VAL A 4 17.38 2.87 -3.38
C VAL A 4 16.29 2.18 -4.21
N ILE A 5 15.27 1.68 -3.52
CA ILE A 5 14.09 1.07 -4.15
C ILE A 5 12.81 1.73 -3.65
N TYR A 6 11.78 1.64 -4.48
CA TYR A 6 10.42 2.07 -4.19
C TYR A 6 9.54 0.84 -4.14
N GLU A 7 9.00 0.52 -2.97
CA GLU A 7 7.99 -0.51 -2.78
C GLU A 7 6.61 0.10 -3.04
N ILE A 8 6.01 -0.25 -4.18
CA ILE A 8 4.65 0.13 -4.56
C ILE A 8 3.71 -0.99 -4.13
N ARG A 9 2.71 -0.65 -3.32
CA ARG A 9 1.75 -1.60 -2.77
C ARG A 9 0.36 -1.22 -3.23
N ASP A 10 -0.23 -2.08 -4.03
CA ASP A 10 -1.58 -1.92 -4.53
C ASP A 10 -2.49 -2.96 -3.87
N TYR A 11 -3.62 -2.50 -3.32
CA TYR A 11 -4.65 -3.37 -2.74
C TYR A 11 -5.99 -3.18 -3.45
N THR A 12 -6.73 -4.28 -3.57
CA THR A 12 -8.14 -4.27 -3.92
C THR A 12 -8.92 -4.65 -2.68
N ILE A 13 -9.54 -3.65 -2.05
CA ILE A 13 -10.46 -3.82 -0.92
C ILE A 13 -11.86 -4.09 -1.46
N ALA A 14 -12.60 -5.02 -0.84
CA ALA A 14 -13.98 -5.31 -1.21
C ALA A 14 -14.85 -4.04 -1.18
N ALA A 15 -15.74 -3.89 -2.16
CA ALA A 15 -16.48 -2.65 -2.37
C ALA A 15 -17.35 -2.25 -1.16
N GLU A 16 -17.91 -3.23 -0.46
CA GLU A 16 -18.72 -3.01 0.74
C GLU A 16 -17.91 -2.50 1.94
N ASP A 17 -16.63 -2.90 2.06
CA ASP A 17 -15.74 -2.50 3.15
C ASP A 17 -14.97 -1.20 2.84
N PHE A 18 -14.86 -0.83 1.57
CA PHE A 18 -14.00 0.25 1.12
C PHE A 18 -14.30 1.63 1.75
N PRO A 19 -15.57 2.04 1.96
CA PRO A 19 -15.87 3.29 2.66
C PRO A 19 -15.30 3.35 4.10
N ALA A 20 -15.46 2.26 4.87
CA ALA A 20 -14.91 2.18 6.22
C ALA A 20 -13.37 2.12 6.20
N TYR A 21 -12.80 1.39 5.24
CA TYR A 21 -11.36 1.35 5.02
C TYR A 21 -10.79 2.74 4.74
N LYS A 22 -11.42 3.53 3.87
CA LYS A 22 -10.99 4.92 3.58
C LYS A 22 -10.94 5.79 4.83
N VAL A 23 -11.92 5.68 5.71
CA VAL A 23 -11.94 6.44 6.98
C VAL A 23 -10.76 6.04 7.86
N TRP A 24 -10.57 4.74 8.09
CA TRP A 24 -9.44 4.23 8.89
C TRP A 24 -8.08 4.59 8.28
N ALA A 25 -7.93 4.42 6.97
CA ALA A 25 -6.71 4.75 6.24
C ALA A 25 -6.36 6.24 6.34
N ASN A 26 -7.34 7.12 6.22
CA ASN A 26 -7.10 8.57 6.26
C ASN A 26 -6.88 9.11 7.69
N SER A 27 -7.60 8.57 8.68
CA SER A 27 -7.59 9.10 10.04
C SER A 27 -6.58 8.44 10.98
N VAL A 28 -6.20 7.18 10.71
CA VAL A 28 -5.37 6.38 11.63
C VAL A 28 -4.13 5.86 10.91
N ALA A 29 -4.30 5.01 9.89
CA ALA A 29 -3.19 4.25 9.34
C ALA A 29 -2.21 5.11 8.53
N GLY A 30 -2.72 5.94 7.62
CA GLY A 30 -1.91 6.80 6.77
C GLY A 30 -1.07 7.81 7.54
N PRO A 31 -1.64 8.56 8.50
CA PRO A 31 -0.87 9.44 9.38
C PRO A 31 0.24 8.70 10.14
N TRP A 32 -0.06 7.53 10.71
CA TRP A 32 0.95 6.74 11.42
C TRP A 32 2.07 6.26 10.47
N LEU A 33 1.72 5.71 9.31
CA LEU A 33 2.70 5.22 8.33
C LEU A 33 3.63 6.34 7.86
N LYS A 34 3.07 7.52 7.52
CA LYS A 34 3.85 8.69 7.09
C LYS A 34 4.74 9.27 8.21
N ALA A 35 4.35 9.11 9.47
CA ALA A 35 5.14 9.59 10.60
C ALA A 35 6.31 8.64 10.97
N ASN A 36 6.21 7.36 10.63
CA ASN A 36 7.16 6.33 11.09
C ASN A 36 8.00 5.69 9.98
N LEU A 37 7.59 5.86 8.72
CA LEU A 37 8.24 5.29 7.54
C LEU A 37 8.45 6.38 6.47
N ASP A 38 9.36 6.13 5.53
CA ASP A 38 9.57 7.02 4.37
C ASP A 38 8.52 6.73 3.28
N VAL A 39 7.28 7.07 3.59
CA VAL A 39 6.14 6.92 2.67
C VAL A 39 6.09 8.15 1.76
N LEU A 40 6.18 7.92 0.45
CA LEU A 40 6.03 8.97 -0.55
C LEU A 40 4.60 9.52 -0.53
N ASP A 41 3.63 8.61 -0.64
CA ASP A 41 2.23 8.93 -0.42
C ASP A 41 1.37 7.67 -0.25
N PHE A 42 0.09 7.91 0.05
CA PHE A 42 -0.95 6.91 0.23
C PHE A 42 -2.24 7.41 -0.41
N TRP A 43 -2.63 6.79 -1.51
CA TRP A 43 -3.79 7.13 -2.32
C TRP A 43 -4.90 6.09 -2.20
N MET A 44 -6.13 6.58 -2.33
CA MET A 44 -7.34 5.76 -2.41
C MET A 44 -8.09 6.14 -3.69
N ASP A 45 -8.78 5.18 -4.27
CA ASP A 45 -9.59 5.38 -5.48
C ASP A 45 -10.59 6.54 -5.31
N ALA A 46 -10.71 7.36 -6.35
CA ALA A 46 -11.60 8.50 -6.42
C ALA A 46 -12.99 8.14 -6.99
N GLY A 47 -13.26 6.87 -7.29
CA GLY A 47 -14.49 6.43 -7.96
C GLY A 47 -14.50 6.77 -9.45
N ILE A 48 -13.31 6.95 -10.03
CA ILE A 48 -13.13 7.24 -11.46
C ILE A 48 -12.77 5.93 -12.14
N GLU A 49 -13.46 5.60 -13.23
CA GLU A 49 -13.18 4.38 -13.99
C GLU A 49 -11.72 4.37 -14.48
N ALA A 50 -11.03 3.26 -14.22
CA ALA A 50 -9.64 3.12 -14.61
C ALA A 50 -9.51 2.88 -16.12
N GLU A 51 -8.60 3.62 -16.76
CA GLU A 51 -8.23 3.37 -18.15
C GLU A 51 -7.30 2.16 -18.24
N VAL A 52 -7.73 1.11 -18.94
CA VAL A 52 -6.94 -0.11 -19.17
C VAL A 52 -6.72 -0.29 -20.67
N ALA A 53 -5.47 -0.26 -21.11
CA ALA A 53 -5.08 -0.38 -22.51
C ALA A 53 -3.80 -1.21 -22.69
N GLY A 54 -3.37 -1.40 -23.94
CA GLY A 54 -2.18 -2.19 -24.32
C GLY A 54 -2.53 -3.37 -25.21
N SER A 55 -1.52 -4.16 -25.62
CA SER A 55 -1.71 -5.29 -26.53
C SER A 55 -2.28 -6.55 -25.88
N ASP A 56 -2.17 -6.67 -24.55
CA ASP A 56 -2.73 -7.80 -23.78
C ASP A 56 -3.05 -7.40 -22.33
N PRO A 57 -4.08 -6.55 -22.11
CA PRO A 57 -4.42 -6.10 -20.77
C PRO A 57 -4.95 -7.25 -19.91
N LYS A 58 -4.34 -7.46 -18.74
CA LYS A 58 -4.81 -8.42 -17.73
C LYS A 58 -5.37 -7.67 -16.54
N VAL A 59 -6.68 -7.73 -16.35
CA VAL A 59 -7.38 -7.18 -15.19
C VAL A 59 -7.76 -8.33 -14.27
N SER A 60 -7.58 -8.14 -12.96
CA SER A 60 -8.07 -9.10 -11.98
C SER A 60 -9.60 -9.24 -12.10
N PRO A 61 -10.20 -10.40 -11.77
CA PRO A 61 -11.66 -10.51 -11.61
C PRO A 61 -12.26 -9.48 -10.63
N HIS A 62 -11.44 -8.94 -9.73
CA HIS A 62 -11.83 -7.90 -8.77
C HIS A 62 -11.58 -6.46 -9.27
N GLY A 63 -11.19 -6.29 -10.54
CA GLY A 63 -10.91 -4.97 -11.12
C GLY A 63 -9.48 -4.47 -10.87
N GLN A 64 -9.31 -3.15 -10.91
CA GLN A 64 -8.06 -2.48 -10.56
C GLN A 64 -7.95 -2.28 -9.04
N ALA A 65 -6.74 -2.06 -8.55
CA ALA A 65 -6.54 -1.72 -7.15
C ALA A 65 -7.24 -0.40 -6.81
N ASN A 66 -7.88 -0.35 -5.65
CA ASN A 66 -8.56 0.85 -5.13
C ASN A 66 -7.79 1.53 -3.99
N VAL A 67 -6.60 1.01 -3.69
CA VAL A 67 -5.68 1.54 -2.69
C VAL A 67 -4.25 1.41 -3.24
N CYS A 68 -3.45 2.47 -3.15
CA CYS A 68 -2.05 2.47 -3.56
C CYS A 68 -1.21 3.24 -2.54
N TRP A 69 -0.07 2.71 -2.14
CA TRP A 69 0.92 3.45 -1.35
C TRP A 69 2.34 3.05 -1.70
N ILE A 70 3.25 4.01 -1.54
CA ILE A 70 4.65 3.85 -1.95
C ILE A 70 5.55 4.16 -0.76
N ILE A 71 6.46 3.23 -0.47
CA ILE A 71 7.50 3.39 0.55
C ILE A 71 8.87 3.39 -0.13
N ARG A 72 9.71 4.36 0.20
CA ARG A 72 11.12 4.36 -0.20
C ARG A 72 11.94 3.56 0.80
N TRP A 73 12.83 2.72 0.28
CA TRP A 73 13.81 1.98 1.07
C TRP A 73 15.22 2.27 0.56
N PRO A 74 16.22 2.38 1.45
CA PRO A 74 17.62 2.50 1.03
C PRO A 74 18.10 1.28 0.22
N SER A 75 17.50 0.11 0.46
CA SER A 75 17.74 -1.12 -0.28
C SER A 75 16.69 -2.20 0.01
N MET A 76 16.73 -3.30 -0.74
CA MET A 76 15.92 -4.49 -0.43
C MET A 76 16.37 -5.20 0.86
N GLU A 77 17.65 -5.06 1.25
CA GLU A 77 18.17 -5.59 2.51
C GLU A 77 17.60 -4.82 3.69
N ASP A 78 17.66 -3.49 3.65
CA ASP A 78 17.04 -2.60 4.64
C ASP A 78 15.54 -2.86 4.75
N ARG A 79 14.85 -2.99 3.60
CA ARG A 79 13.44 -3.34 3.57
C ARG A 79 13.18 -4.65 4.33
N ARG A 80 13.96 -5.71 4.06
CA ARG A 80 13.77 -7.02 4.71
C ARG A 80 14.05 -6.96 6.21
N ALA A 81 15.08 -6.23 6.63
CA ALA A 81 15.43 -6.07 8.04
C ALA A 81 14.35 -5.27 8.81
N ARG A 82 13.93 -4.12 8.26
CA ARG A 82 13.00 -3.20 8.94
C ARG A 82 11.54 -3.64 8.87
N TRP A 83 11.13 -4.42 7.87
CA TRP A 83 9.74 -4.85 7.72
C TRP A 83 9.16 -5.51 8.99
N PRO A 84 9.77 -6.56 9.57
CA PRO A 84 9.25 -7.18 10.79
C PRO A 84 9.26 -6.21 11.99
N GLU A 85 10.23 -5.29 12.08
CA GLU A 85 10.36 -4.36 13.22
C GLU A 85 9.11 -3.50 13.40
N TRP A 86 8.64 -2.86 12.33
CA TRP A 86 7.49 -1.96 12.45
C TRP A 86 6.16 -2.73 12.38
N THR A 87 6.06 -3.77 11.55
CA THR A 87 4.80 -4.54 11.40
C THR A 87 4.43 -5.34 12.65
N THR A 88 5.41 -5.71 13.47
CA THR A 88 5.16 -6.40 14.75
C THR A 88 5.19 -5.46 15.96
N SER A 89 5.49 -4.17 15.74
CA SER A 89 5.53 -3.18 16.81
C SER A 89 4.17 -3.01 17.48
N ALA A 90 4.16 -2.81 18.79
CA ALA A 90 2.92 -2.58 19.54
C ALA A 90 2.12 -1.37 19.00
N GLN A 91 2.83 -0.35 18.52
CA GLN A 91 2.22 0.85 17.94
C GLN A 91 1.45 0.53 16.66
N TRP A 92 2.08 -0.20 15.73
CA TRP A 92 1.38 -0.61 14.51
C TRP A 92 0.25 -1.59 14.81
N GLN A 93 0.44 -2.53 15.74
CA GLN A 93 -0.61 -3.47 16.12
C GLN A 93 -1.83 -2.76 16.73
N ALA A 94 -1.63 -1.65 17.45
CA ALA A 94 -2.74 -0.82 17.93
C ALA A 94 -3.50 -0.16 16.76
N VAL A 95 -2.79 0.43 15.80
CA VAL A 95 -3.39 0.99 14.57
C VAL A 95 -4.15 -0.09 13.78
N TRP A 96 -3.56 -1.28 13.67
CA TRP A 96 -4.15 -2.40 12.96
C TRP A 96 -5.36 -3.00 13.67
N ALA A 97 -5.41 -2.95 15.00
CA ALA A 97 -6.57 -3.41 15.77
C ALA A 97 -7.84 -2.58 15.47
N GLU A 98 -7.68 -1.34 15.00
CA GLU A 98 -8.78 -0.49 14.53
C GLU A 98 -9.19 -0.74 13.07
N HIS A 99 -8.51 -1.66 12.37
CA HIS A 99 -8.82 -1.97 10.97
C HIS A 99 -10.25 -2.52 10.86
N PRO A 100 -11.11 -1.97 9.97
CA PRO A 100 -12.54 -2.29 9.96
C PRO A 100 -12.85 -3.74 9.61
N ASN A 101 -12.09 -4.33 8.66
CA ASN A 101 -12.25 -5.73 8.28
C ASN A 101 -10.98 -6.32 7.64
N PRO A 102 -10.15 -7.08 8.37
CA PRO A 102 -8.92 -7.67 7.82
C PRO A 102 -9.13 -8.67 6.68
N ASN A 103 -10.35 -9.17 6.48
CA ASN A 103 -10.67 -10.10 5.40
C ASN A 103 -11.13 -9.39 4.11
N ALA A 104 -11.21 -8.06 4.11
CA ALA A 104 -11.66 -7.26 2.96
C ALA A 104 -10.65 -7.20 1.81
N TYR A 105 -9.41 -7.66 2.02
CA TYR A 105 -8.35 -7.64 1.02
C TYR A 105 -8.57 -8.75 -0.03
N LEU A 106 -9.13 -8.40 -1.18
CA LEU A 106 -9.36 -9.31 -2.31
C LEU A 106 -8.09 -9.59 -3.11
N HIS A 107 -7.19 -8.61 -3.18
CA HIS A 107 -5.89 -8.73 -3.82
C HIS A 107 -4.90 -7.81 -3.10
N MET A 108 -3.70 -8.32 -2.82
CA MET A 108 -2.56 -7.52 -2.40
C MET A 108 -1.35 -7.77 -3.29
N ASN A 109 -0.77 -6.72 -3.84
CA ASN A 109 0.50 -6.80 -4.56
C ASN A 109 1.58 -5.96 -3.84
N ALA A 110 2.84 -6.32 -4.08
CA ALA A 110 3.97 -5.46 -3.76
C ALA A 110 4.94 -5.54 -4.94
N ARG A 111 5.24 -4.39 -5.54
CA ARG A 111 6.19 -4.24 -6.64
C ARG A 111 7.37 -3.44 -6.16
N PHE A 112 8.57 -3.83 -6.56
CA PHE A 112 9.81 -3.17 -6.17
C PHE A 112 10.45 -2.56 -7.40
N MET A 113 10.55 -1.24 -7.42
CA MET A 113 11.02 -0.48 -8.57
C MET A 113 12.24 0.36 -8.20
N LYS A 114 13.03 0.71 -9.22
CA LYS A 114 14.09 1.70 -9.12
C LYS A 114 13.64 2.96 -9.84
N GLY A 115 13.97 4.13 -9.28
CA GLY A 115 13.93 5.35 -10.06
C GLY A 115 14.95 5.26 -11.19
N LEU A 116 14.61 5.79 -12.37
CA LEU A 116 15.65 6.07 -13.36
C LEU A 116 16.47 7.24 -12.82
N ASP A 117 17.80 7.16 -12.92
CA ASP A 117 18.66 8.29 -12.64
C ASP A 117 18.25 9.45 -13.58
N GLY A 118 18.05 10.63 -13.00
CA GLY A 118 17.79 11.87 -13.76
C GLY A 118 19.04 12.42 -14.40
#